data_AF-A0A840PG17-F1
#
_entry.id   AF-A0A840PG17-F1
#
_cell.length_a   1.000
_cell.length_b   1.000
_cell.length_c   1.000
_cell.angle_alpha   90.00
_cell.angle_beta   90.00
_cell.angle_gamma   90.00
#
_symmetry.space_group_name_H-M   'P 1'
#
loop_
_entity.id
_entity.type
_entity.pdbx_description
1 polymer ?
#
loop_
_entity_poly.entity_id
_entity_poly.type
_entity_poly.pdbx_seq_one_letter_code
_entity_poly.pdbx_strand_id
1 'polypeptide(L)'
;MVFFVYRSVYQGPSGRLVRHLPDATVLGWFQRVWDEASAGDAAEWIERELGASVYGLASIFEAGLPAPRTLAELHRMLEEHLYVELELRVDEHSVRVLTDDDEVMLAYFFVEDHVVAAEPDRWAYLLHDGWELPAVPAGAGGGTPFTPPGPTWTATSAPPGGEGETYAVVLTFSATSDSIGWNLPARFPGVRLPRLAAALRETDAAIEEWSEEPAVVRALVAPDEDEIGPALERCNRWPDFDQRVAELQGAHGRAHEVALRLVAGFEPTRGREPHRTMIRRSEHLAQMAMHTDGYFGYRQWFFFDDVWAAAHPALAASLMHYGVHWDPRCPCDHETFDCVP
;
A
#
# COMPACT_ATOMS: atom_id res chain seq x y z
N MET A 1 21.84 -4.01 -11.76
CA MET A 1 21.31 -2.66 -11.44
C MET A 1 20.72 -2.72 -10.05
N VAL A 2 20.64 -1.61 -9.32
CA VAL A 2 19.99 -1.56 -8.00
C VAL A 2 18.73 -0.71 -8.10
N PHE A 3 17.63 -1.18 -7.51
CA PHE A 3 16.44 -0.39 -7.27
C PHE A 3 16.53 0.20 -5.87
N PHE A 4 16.29 1.51 -5.76
CA PHE A 4 15.92 2.15 -4.51
C PHE A 4 14.41 2.38 -4.49
N VAL A 5 13.75 1.94 -3.42
CA VAL A 5 12.32 2.14 -3.21
C VAL A 5 12.12 2.77 -1.84
N TYR A 6 11.36 3.85 -1.77
CA TYR A 6 10.98 4.50 -0.52
C TYR A 6 9.47 4.51 -0.38
N ARG A 7 8.94 3.67 0.50
CA ARG A 7 7.54 3.60 0.92
C ARG A 7 7.32 4.66 1.99
N SER A 8 6.59 5.71 1.63
CA SER A 8 6.34 6.85 2.49
C SER A 8 5.08 7.57 2.00
N VAL A 9 4.20 7.92 2.94
CA VAL A 9 2.95 8.66 2.67
C VAL A 9 3.21 10.04 2.06
N TYR A 10 4.43 10.57 2.22
CA TYR A 10 4.88 11.83 1.64
C TYR A 10 5.14 11.77 0.13
N GLN A 11 5.24 10.57 -0.45
CA GLN A 11 5.60 10.36 -1.86
C GLN A 11 4.40 10.41 -2.82
N GLY A 12 3.42 11.26 -2.51
CA GLY A 12 2.27 11.54 -3.37
C GLY A 12 1.28 10.37 -3.49
N PRO A 13 0.45 10.34 -4.56
CA PRO A 13 -0.65 9.38 -4.68
C PRO A 13 -0.24 7.90 -4.68
N SER A 14 0.99 7.58 -5.12
CA SER A 14 1.54 6.22 -5.10
C SER A 14 2.04 5.80 -3.72
N GLY A 15 2.27 6.76 -2.80
CA GLY A 15 2.82 6.52 -1.45
C GLY A 15 4.18 5.83 -1.48
N ARG A 16 4.86 5.92 -2.61
CA ARG A 16 6.19 5.36 -2.82
C ARG A 16 6.94 6.12 -3.91
N LEU A 17 8.24 6.18 -3.73
CA LEU A 17 9.22 6.67 -4.69
C LEU A 17 10.08 5.50 -5.16
N VAL A 18 10.38 5.46 -6.47
CA VAL A 18 11.26 4.46 -7.06
C VAL A 18 12.40 5.16 -7.82
N ARG A 19 13.61 4.64 -7.68
CA ARG A 19 14.81 5.06 -8.41
C ARG A 19 15.58 3.86 -8.93
N HIS A 20 16.10 4.00 -10.13
CA HIS A 20 17.03 3.05 -10.72
C HIS A 20 18.44 3.60 -10.55
N LEU A 21 19.25 2.87 -9.81
CA LEU A 21 20.62 3.22 -9.49
C LEU A 21 21.54 2.40 -10.42
N PRO A 22 22.53 3.03 -11.07
CA PRO A 22 23.33 2.40 -12.12
C PRO A 22 24.24 1.28 -11.62
N ASP A 23 24.39 1.15 -10.30
CA ASP A 23 25.28 0.22 -9.63
C ASP A 23 24.87 -1.24 -9.86
N ALA A 24 25.87 -2.12 -9.95
CA ALA A 24 25.64 -3.55 -10.16
C ALA A 24 25.11 -4.24 -8.91
N THR A 25 25.55 -3.79 -7.73
CA THR A 25 25.24 -4.39 -6.42
C THR A 25 24.89 -3.33 -5.39
N VAL A 26 24.18 -3.71 -4.33
CA VAL A 26 23.85 -2.79 -3.23
C VAL A 26 25.12 -2.28 -2.56
N LEU A 27 26.10 -3.15 -2.29
CA LEU A 27 27.41 -2.75 -1.79
C LEU A 27 28.10 -1.76 -2.74
N GLY A 28 28.00 -1.98 -4.06
CA GLY A 28 28.56 -1.09 -5.07
C GLY A 28 28.00 0.33 -5.00
N TRP A 29 26.68 0.47 -4.75
CA TRP A 29 26.07 1.78 -4.53
C TRP A 29 26.65 2.47 -3.31
N PHE A 30 26.66 1.81 -2.13
CA PHE A 30 27.23 2.39 -0.91
C PHE A 30 28.69 2.79 -1.10
N GLN A 31 29.51 1.95 -1.75
CA GLN A 31 30.91 2.26 -2.04
C GLN A 31 31.09 3.47 -2.95
N ARG A 32 30.27 3.58 -4.00
CA ARG A 32 30.36 4.68 -4.97
C ARG A 32 30.05 6.02 -4.33
N VAL A 33 29.01 6.07 -3.50
CA VAL A 33 28.47 7.34 -2.98
C VAL A 33 29.18 7.83 -1.72
N TRP A 34 29.88 6.93 -1.01
CA TRP A 34 30.36 7.16 0.35
C TRP A 34 31.14 8.47 0.53
N ASP A 35 32.21 8.66 -0.25
CA ASP A 35 33.10 9.82 -0.09
C ASP A 35 32.37 11.14 -0.38
N GLU A 36 31.44 11.16 -1.34
CA GLU A 36 30.67 12.35 -1.68
C GLU A 36 29.59 12.66 -0.64
N ALA A 37 28.86 11.63 -0.17
CA ALA A 37 27.84 11.77 0.85
C ALA A 37 28.45 12.19 2.20
N SER A 38 29.64 11.71 2.54
CA SER A 38 30.34 12.05 3.79
C SER A 38 31.10 13.38 3.77
N ALA A 39 31.27 14.02 2.60
CA ALA A 39 32.08 15.25 2.49
C ALA A 39 31.37 16.53 2.95
N GLY A 40 30.06 16.49 3.18
CA GLY A 40 29.25 17.67 3.49
C GLY A 40 27.96 17.32 4.23
N ASP A 41 26.87 18.00 3.88
CA ASP A 41 25.53 17.68 4.39
C ASP A 41 25.03 16.39 3.71
N ALA A 42 25.10 15.28 4.43
CA ALA A 42 24.71 13.96 3.92
C ALA A 42 23.22 13.90 3.58
N ALA A 43 22.37 14.56 4.38
CA ALA A 43 20.92 14.58 4.15
C ALA A 43 20.58 15.31 2.85
N GLU A 44 21.15 16.49 2.62
CA GLU A 44 20.97 17.24 1.36
C GLU A 44 21.52 16.44 0.16
N TRP A 45 22.68 15.77 0.33
CA TRP A 45 23.25 14.93 -0.72
C TRP A 45 22.33 13.77 -1.09
N ILE A 46 21.81 13.05 -0.09
CA ILE A 46 20.88 11.91 -0.27
C ILE A 46 19.60 12.37 -0.95
N GLU A 47 19.02 13.48 -0.50
CA GLU A 47 17.80 14.02 -1.12
C GLU A 47 18.00 14.32 -2.60
N ARG A 48 19.17 14.83 -2.98
CA ARG A 48 19.51 15.06 -4.39
C ARG A 48 19.69 13.76 -5.18
N GLU A 49 20.40 12.77 -4.63
CA GLU A 49 20.67 11.49 -5.31
C GLU A 49 19.40 10.64 -5.46
N LEU A 50 18.64 10.49 -4.37
CA LEU A 50 17.47 9.61 -4.32
C LEU A 50 16.17 10.35 -4.68
N GLY A 51 16.16 11.67 -4.62
CA GLY A 51 15.01 12.52 -4.96
C GLY A 51 13.98 12.67 -3.85
N ALA A 52 14.33 12.29 -2.61
CA ALA A 52 13.54 12.55 -1.41
C ALA A 52 14.42 12.50 -0.16
N SER A 53 14.01 13.22 0.88
CA SER A 53 14.58 13.05 2.22
C SER A 53 14.19 11.67 2.78
N VAL A 54 15.20 10.82 3.01
CA VAL A 54 15.03 9.45 3.51
C VAL A 54 15.38 9.43 4.98
N TYR A 55 14.38 9.24 5.83
CA TYR A 55 14.55 9.31 7.27
C TYR A 55 15.61 8.32 7.77
N GLY A 56 16.53 8.80 8.61
CA GLY A 56 17.62 8.03 9.21
C GLY A 56 18.79 7.67 8.29
N LEU A 57 18.60 7.62 6.96
CA LEU A 57 19.64 7.14 6.03
C LEU A 57 20.91 8.00 6.03
N ALA A 58 20.83 9.29 6.31
CA ALA A 58 22.00 10.17 6.35
C ALA A 58 23.01 9.81 7.44
N SER A 59 22.55 9.23 8.57
CA SER A 59 23.38 9.01 9.75
C SER A 59 24.59 8.11 9.49
N ILE A 60 24.46 7.15 8.56
CA ILE A 60 25.55 6.22 8.23
C ILE A 60 26.74 6.93 7.58
N PHE A 61 26.47 7.97 6.79
CA PHE A 61 27.50 8.76 6.11
C PHE A 61 28.09 9.84 7.03
N GLU A 62 27.32 10.28 8.03
CA GLU A 62 27.73 11.25 9.06
C GLU A 62 28.60 10.61 10.16
N ALA A 63 28.64 9.28 10.25
CA ALA A 63 29.38 8.54 11.26
C ALA A 63 30.91 8.69 11.18
N GLY A 64 31.45 9.29 10.11
CA GLY A 64 32.90 9.50 9.94
C GLY A 64 33.68 8.20 9.68
N LEU A 65 33.02 7.18 9.14
CA LEU A 65 33.59 5.87 8.83
C LEU A 65 34.17 5.83 7.41
N PRO A 66 35.18 4.99 7.14
CA PRO A 66 35.59 4.71 5.78
C PRO A 66 34.52 3.89 5.04
N ALA A 67 34.50 4.00 3.70
CA ALA A 67 33.60 3.20 2.88
C ALA A 67 33.75 1.69 3.14
N PRO A 68 32.64 0.93 3.21
CA PRO A 68 32.68 -0.51 3.45
C PRO A 68 33.31 -1.23 2.26
N ARG A 69 34.24 -2.15 2.51
CA ARG A 69 34.91 -2.93 1.45
C ARG A 69 34.21 -4.24 1.15
N THR A 70 33.44 -4.74 2.11
CA THR A 70 32.72 -6.00 2.00
C THR A 70 31.29 -5.82 2.47
N LEU A 71 30.41 -6.73 2.06
CA LEU A 71 29.03 -6.74 2.52
C LEU A 71 28.94 -6.92 4.04
N ALA A 72 29.80 -7.76 4.63
CA ALA A 72 29.86 -7.95 6.07
C ALA A 72 30.25 -6.66 6.81
N GLU A 73 31.16 -5.87 6.23
CA GLU A 73 31.49 -4.54 6.76
C GLU A 73 30.30 -3.58 6.65
N LEU A 74 29.63 -3.52 5.48
CA LEU A 74 28.43 -2.70 5.30
C LEU A 74 27.34 -3.07 6.30
N HIS A 75 27.04 -4.36 6.45
CA HIS A 75 26.03 -4.84 7.39
C HIS A 75 26.32 -4.38 8.81
N ARG A 76 27.54 -4.64 9.30
CA ARG A 76 27.97 -4.21 10.64
C ARG A 76 27.89 -2.68 10.81
N MET A 77 28.30 -1.92 9.79
CA MET A 77 28.23 -0.45 9.85
C MET A 77 26.78 0.04 9.93
N LEU A 78 25.86 -0.54 9.15
CA LEU A 78 24.45 -0.20 9.22
C LEU A 78 23.86 -0.54 10.59
N GLU A 79 24.13 -1.72 11.14
CA GLU A 79 23.67 -2.10 12.48
C GLU A 79 24.18 -1.17 13.59
N GLU A 80 25.44 -0.72 13.49
CA GLU A 80 26.07 0.09 14.53
C GLU A 80 25.76 1.60 14.41
N HIS A 81 25.46 2.10 13.20
CA HIS A 81 25.47 3.55 12.92
C HIS A 81 24.28 4.08 12.10
N LEU A 82 23.46 3.21 11.52
CA LEU A 82 22.22 3.66 10.90
C LEU A 82 21.23 4.06 11.98
N TYR A 83 20.68 5.26 11.88
CA TYR A 83 19.56 5.69 12.70
C TYR A 83 18.31 5.00 12.15
N VAL A 84 17.85 3.99 12.89
CA VAL A 84 16.66 3.20 12.58
C VAL A 84 15.91 2.97 13.88
N GLU A 85 14.61 3.24 13.87
CA GLU A 85 13.80 3.12 15.09
C GLU A 85 13.18 1.73 15.25
N LEU A 86 13.05 0.99 14.14
CA LEU A 86 12.38 -0.31 14.13
C LEU A 86 13.32 -1.41 13.62
N GLU A 87 13.25 -1.78 12.35
CA GLU A 87 13.88 -3.00 11.85
C GLU A 87 14.84 -2.75 10.68
N LEU A 88 16.02 -3.38 10.75
CA LEU A 88 17.00 -3.44 9.67
C LEU A 88 17.20 -4.90 9.25
N ARG A 89 17.01 -5.18 7.96
CA ARG A 89 17.31 -6.48 7.35
C ARG A 89 18.34 -6.29 6.23
N VAL A 90 19.46 -6.99 6.33
CA VAL A 90 20.52 -6.98 5.32
C VAL A 90 20.80 -8.42 4.88
N ASP A 91 20.79 -8.63 3.57
CA ASP A 91 21.24 -9.88 2.95
C ASP A 91 22.18 -9.61 1.78
N GLU A 92 22.54 -10.65 1.03
CA GLU A 92 23.51 -10.56 -0.08
C GLU A 92 23.13 -9.52 -1.14
N HIS A 93 21.83 -9.33 -1.37
CA HIS A 93 21.31 -8.60 -2.51
C HIS A 93 20.35 -7.47 -2.13
N SER A 94 20.17 -7.21 -0.84
CA SER A 94 19.29 -6.14 -0.39
C SER A 94 19.60 -5.60 1.00
N VAL A 95 19.27 -4.32 1.17
CA VAL A 95 19.13 -3.63 2.46
C VAL A 95 17.68 -3.18 2.55
N ARG A 96 16.97 -3.57 3.61
CA ARG A 96 15.55 -3.29 3.83
C ARG A 96 15.39 -2.71 5.22
N VAL A 97 14.80 -1.52 5.30
CA VAL A 97 14.71 -0.76 6.55
C VAL A 97 13.26 -0.38 6.79
N LEU A 98 12.79 -0.63 8.00
CA LEU A 98 11.58 -0.09 8.58
C LEU A 98 11.99 0.90 9.67
N THR A 99 11.42 2.10 9.64
CA THR A 99 11.66 3.14 10.65
C THR A 99 10.35 3.86 10.95
N ASP A 100 10.33 4.65 12.01
CA ASP A 100 9.26 5.58 12.36
C ASP A 100 9.86 7.00 12.34
N ASP A 101 9.13 8.00 11.87
CA ASP A 101 9.56 9.40 11.82
C ASP A 101 8.90 10.29 12.89
N ASP A 102 8.49 9.65 14.00
CA ASP A 102 7.66 10.16 15.09
C ASP A 102 6.17 10.33 14.74
N GLU A 103 5.79 10.33 13.45
CA GLU A 103 4.40 10.53 13.01
C GLU A 103 3.84 9.27 12.34
N VAL A 104 4.64 8.65 11.46
CA VAL A 104 4.30 7.42 10.73
C VAL A 104 5.53 6.54 10.49
N MET A 105 5.26 5.26 10.34
CA MET A 105 6.22 4.28 9.86
C MET A 105 6.52 4.53 8.39
N LEU A 106 7.78 4.38 8.03
CA LEU A 106 8.35 4.52 6.70
C LEU A 106 9.21 3.29 6.42
N ALA A 107 9.30 2.88 5.15
CA ALA A 107 10.19 1.80 4.77
C ALA A 107 10.99 2.16 3.52
N TYR A 108 12.26 1.78 3.48
CA TYR A 108 13.05 1.90 2.27
C TYR A 108 13.89 0.66 1.99
N PHE A 109 14.15 0.45 0.71
CA PHE A 109 14.76 -0.76 0.18
C PHE A 109 15.81 -0.40 -0.85
N PHE A 110 16.99 -0.99 -0.72
CA PHE A 110 17.95 -1.17 -1.80
C PHE A 110 17.88 -2.63 -2.21
N VAL A 111 17.61 -2.94 -3.47
CA VAL A 111 17.48 -4.33 -3.94
C VAL A 111 18.06 -4.49 -5.35
N GLU A 112 18.81 -5.57 -5.57
CA GLU A 112 19.38 -5.86 -6.88
C GLU A 112 18.30 -6.34 -7.87
N ASP A 113 18.48 -5.97 -9.13
CA ASP A 113 17.52 -6.23 -10.21
C ASP A 113 17.20 -7.70 -10.43
N HIS A 114 18.17 -8.59 -10.25
CA HIS A 114 17.94 -10.02 -10.41
C HIS A 114 17.03 -10.60 -9.32
N VAL A 115 17.00 -10.02 -8.11
CA VAL A 115 16.06 -10.41 -7.03
C VAL A 115 14.65 -10.01 -7.43
N VAL A 116 14.47 -8.78 -7.88
CA VAL A 116 13.19 -8.27 -8.39
C VAL A 116 12.66 -9.15 -9.51
N ALA A 117 13.52 -9.53 -10.46
CA ALA A 117 13.16 -10.38 -11.58
C ALA A 117 12.78 -11.81 -11.15
N ALA A 118 13.37 -12.32 -10.07
CA ALA A 118 13.10 -13.65 -9.53
C ALA A 118 11.81 -13.70 -8.66
N GLU A 119 11.41 -12.58 -8.08
CA GLU A 119 10.31 -12.48 -7.11
C GLU A 119 9.25 -11.42 -7.54
N PRO A 120 8.69 -11.51 -8.76
CA PRO A 120 7.79 -10.46 -9.28
C PRO A 120 6.50 -10.33 -8.47
N ASP A 121 6.04 -11.41 -7.84
CA ASP A 121 4.92 -11.45 -6.90
C ASP A 121 5.17 -10.67 -5.61
N ARG A 122 6.42 -10.31 -5.30
CA ARG A 122 6.77 -9.46 -4.16
C ARG A 122 7.01 -8.00 -4.55
N TRP A 123 7.62 -7.77 -5.72
CA TRP A 123 8.14 -6.45 -6.07
C TRP A 123 7.33 -5.68 -7.12
N ALA A 124 6.45 -6.33 -7.90
CA ALA A 124 5.81 -5.68 -9.06
C ALA A 124 5.03 -4.41 -8.71
N TYR A 125 4.28 -4.38 -7.60
CA TYR A 125 3.54 -3.17 -7.19
C TYR A 125 4.48 -2.08 -6.67
N LEU A 126 5.48 -2.45 -5.86
CA LEU A 126 6.48 -1.51 -5.33
C LEU A 126 7.23 -0.77 -6.45
N LEU A 127 7.53 -1.47 -7.54
CA LEU A 127 8.24 -0.92 -8.68
C LEU A 127 7.34 -0.42 -9.81
N HIS A 128 6.01 -0.54 -9.64
CA HIS A 128 5.07 -0.03 -10.62
C HIS A 128 5.20 1.48 -10.75
N ASP A 129 5.30 1.97 -11.99
CA ASP A 129 5.48 3.39 -12.27
C ASP A 129 4.18 4.16 -12.07
N GLY A 130 4.23 5.16 -11.20
CA GLY A 130 3.09 5.99 -10.85
C GLY A 130 2.00 5.29 -10.01
N TRP A 131 0.86 5.97 -9.92
CA TRP A 131 -0.29 5.54 -9.13
C TRP A 131 -1.28 4.68 -9.93
N GLU A 132 -1.37 4.90 -11.23
CA GLU A 132 -2.40 4.26 -12.07
C GLU A 132 -2.03 2.83 -12.43
N LEU A 133 -2.79 1.84 -11.93
CA LEU A 133 -2.60 0.44 -12.29
C LEU A 133 -3.12 0.15 -13.72
N PRO A 134 -2.55 -0.84 -14.43
CA PRO A 134 -2.95 -1.17 -15.79
C PRO A 134 -4.38 -1.72 -15.85
N ALA A 135 -5.08 -1.43 -16.94
CA ALA A 135 -6.35 -2.08 -17.24
C ALA A 135 -6.16 -3.53 -17.71
N VAL A 136 -7.23 -4.33 -17.75
CA VAL A 136 -7.22 -5.66 -18.36
C VAL A 136 -6.96 -5.54 -19.87
N PRO A 137 -5.97 -6.23 -20.44
CA PRO A 137 -5.74 -6.21 -21.89
C PRO A 137 -6.95 -6.77 -22.66
N ALA A 138 -7.23 -6.21 -23.84
CA ALA A 138 -8.31 -6.73 -24.69
C ALA A 138 -8.06 -8.20 -25.04
N GLY A 139 -9.07 -9.05 -24.79
CA GLY A 139 -8.96 -10.50 -25.03
C GLY A 139 -8.26 -11.28 -23.91
N ALA A 140 -7.85 -10.64 -22.81
CA ALA A 140 -7.43 -11.33 -21.61
C ALA A 140 -8.66 -11.89 -20.89
N GLY A 141 -9.06 -13.10 -21.29
CA GLY A 141 -10.08 -13.90 -20.62
C GLY A 141 -9.67 -15.38 -20.70
N GLY A 142 -9.72 -16.10 -19.58
CA GLY A 142 -9.35 -17.52 -19.53
C GLY A 142 -7.88 -17.80 -19.18
N GLY A 143 -7.20 -16.87 -18.50
CA GLY A 143 -5.90 -17.12 -17.88
C GLY A 143 -5.99 -18.12 -16.71
N THR A 144 -4.83 -18.49 -16.16
CA THR A 144 -4.78 -19.30 -14.94
C THR A 144 -5.52 -18.57 -13.82
N PRO A 145 -6.41 -19.24 -13.06
CA PRO A 145 -7.05 -18.64 -11.90
C PRO A 145 -6.01 -18.04 -10.95
N PHE A 146 -6.29 -16.82 -10.48
CA PHE A 146 -5.44 -16.17 -9.49
C PHE A 146 -5.67 -16.79 -8.11
N THR A 147 -4.58 -17.10 -7.41
CA THR A 147 -4.59 -17.50 -6.01
C THR A 147 -3.92 -16.39 -5.19
N PRO A 148 -4.58 -15.80 -4.18
CA PRO A 148 -3.94 -14.85 -3.28
C PRO A 148 -2.68 -15.45 -2.66
N PRO A 149 -1.59 -14.67 -2.55
CA PRO A 149 -0.31 -15.21 -2.09
C PRO A 149 -0.20 -15.34 -0.56
N GLY A 150 -1.25 -14.97 0.17
CA GLY A 150 -1.31 -15.01 1.62
C GLY A 150 -2.75 -14.91 2.12
N PRO A 151 -2.96 -14.75 3.43
CA PRO A 151 -4.28 -14.71 4.00
C PRO A 151 -5.11 -13.54 3.45
N THR A 152 -6.40 -13.79 3.37
CA THR A 152 -7.43 -12.78 3.11
C THR A 152 -8.52 -12.98 4.14
N TRP A 153 -9.14 -11.91 4.64
CA TRP A 153 -10.35 -12.06 5.44
C TRP A 153 -11.57 -12.06 4.51
N THR A 154 -12.54 -12.93 4.81
CA THR A 154 -13.73 -13.09 3.97
C THR A 154 -14.81 -12.13 4.45
N ALA A 155 -15.10 -11.10 3.64
CA ALA A 155 -16.02 -10.03 4.02
C ALA A 155 -17.49 -10.46 4.01
N THR A 156 -17.85 -11.37 3.11
CA THR A 156 -19.21 -11.92 2.99
C THR A 156 -19.17 -13.37 2.56
N SER A 157 -20.24 -14.12 2.85
CA SER A 157 -20.46 -15.42 2.22
C SER A 157 -20.72 -15.27 0.72
N ALA A 158 -20.31 -16.27 -0.05
CA ALA A 158 -20.58 -16.28 -1.48
C ALA A 158 -22.10 -16.38 -1.74
N PRO A 159 -22.67 -15.50 -2.58
CA PRO A 159 -24.08 -15.61 -2.95
C PRO A 159 -24.34 -16.91 -3.73
N PRO A 160 -25.54 -17.51 -3.64
CA PRO A 160 -25.88 -18.69 -4.42
C PRO A 160 -25.71 -18.45 -5.92
N GLY A 161 -24.88 -19.27 -6.60
CA GLY A 161 -24.57 -19.11 -8.02
C GLY A 161 -23.68 -17.90 -8.34
N GLY A 162 -23.06 -17.29 -7.33
CA GLY A 162 -22.03 -16.27 -7.49
C GLY A 162 -20.84 -16.79 -8.29
N GLU A 163 -20.23 -15.91 -9.09
CA GLU A 163 -19.08 -16.22 -9.93
C GLU A 163 -17.94 -15.25 -9.65
N GLY A 164 -16.71 -15.74 -9.77
CA GLY A 164 -15.50 -14.95 -9.57
C GLY A 164 -15.36 -14.47 -8.13
N GLU A 165 -14.41 -13.57 -7.90
CA GLU A 165 -14.09 -13.05 -6.58
C GLU A 165 -13.56 -11.63 -6.70
N THR A 166 -13.89 -10.76 -5.75
CA THR A 166 -13.33 -9.41 -5.67
C THR A 166 -12.47 -9.28 -4.43
N TYR A 167 -11.35 -8.60 -4.58
CA TYR A 167 -10.41 -8.29 -3.51
C TYR A 167 -10.41 -6.78 -3.26
N ALA A 168 -10.34 -6.39 -2.00
CA ALA A 168 -10.11 -5.01 -1.60
C ALA A 168 -8.80 -4.91 -0.80
N VAL A 169 -7.86 -4.12 -1.29
CA VAL A 169 -6.64 -3.75 -0.57
C VAL A 169 -6.77 -2.28 -0.19
N VAL A 170 -7.00 -2.03 1.08
CA VAL A 170 -7.24 -0.68 1.64
C VAL A 170 -5.98 -0.30 2.41
N LEU A 171 -5.14 0.55 1.82
CA LEU A 171 -3.93 1.05 2.46
C LEU A 171 -4.27 2.32 3.23
N THR A 172 -4.77 2.11 4.44
CA THR A 172 -5.08 3.14 5.42
C THR A 172 -3.96 3.17 6.47
N PHE A 173 -3.80 4.32 7.12
CA PHE A 173 -2.91 4.45 8.28
C PHE A 173 -3.58 5.34 9.32
N SER A 174 -3.39 4.97 10.58
CA SER A 174 -3.66 5.82 11.73
C SER A 174 -2.37 6.52 12.14
N ALA A 175 -2.46 7.80 12.54
CA ALA A 175 -1.34 8.57 13.08
C ALA A 175 -1.05 8.12 14.53
N THR A 176 -0.47 6.92 14.63
CA THR A 176 0.18 6.29 15.79
C THR A 176 0.87 5.04 15.24
N SER A 177 1.93 4.55 15.90
CA SER A 177 2.61 3.27 15.61
C SER A 177 1.69 2.23 14.94
N ASP A 178 2.16 1.54 13.88
CA ASP A 178 1.42 0.56 13.03
C ASP A 178 0.80 1.11 11.70
N SER A 179 1.30 2.24 11.17
CA SER A 179 0.88 2.83 9.89
C SER A 179 1.33 2.14 8.57
N ILE A 180 2.19 1.11 8.64
CA ILE A 180 2.64 0.29 7.50
C ILE A 180 2.37 -1.18 7.84
N GLY A 181 2.00 -1.98 6.84
CA GLY A 181 1.59 -3.36 7.05
C GLY A 181 0.16 -3.46 7.55
N TRP A 182 -0.25 -4.64 8.03
CA TRP A 182 -1.52 -4.92 8.71
C TRP A 182 -2.82 -4.75 7.92
N ASN A 183 -2.76 -4.29 6.68
CA ASN A 183 -3.93 -4.10 5.83
C ASN A 183 -4.26 -5.42 5.12
N LEU A 184 -4.84 -6.36 5.87
CA LEU A 184 -5.25 -7.67 5.36
C LEU A 184 -6.28 -7.50 4.24
N PRO A 185 -6.03 -8.03 3.02
CA PRO A 185 -6.97 -7.88 1.92
C PRO A 185 -8.33 -8.50 2.25
N ALA A 186 -9.39 -7.75 1.97
CA ALA A 186 -10.75 -8.26 2.06
C ALA A 186 -11.06 -9.07 0.80
N ARG A 187 -11.77 -10.18 0.96
CA ARG A 187 -12.22 -11.04 -0.14
C ARG A 187 -13.76 -11.14 -0.15
N PHE A 188 -14.33 -10.95 -1.33
CA PHE A 188 -15.76 -11.07 -1.62
C PHE A 188 -15.96 -12.24 -2.59
N PRO A 189 -16.11 -13.47 -2.07
CA PRO A 189 -16.22 -14.66 -2.91
C PRO A 189 -17.55 -14.68 -3.67
N GLY A 190 -17.55 -15.19 -4.90
CA GLY A 190 -18.73 -15.25 -5.77
C GLY A 190 -19.20 -13.89 -6.32
N VAL A 191 -18.39 -12.84 -6.17
CA VAL A 191 -18.74 -11.48 -6.57
C VAL A 191 -17.60 -10.90 -7.40
N ARG A 192 -17.85 -10.60 -8.67
CA ARG A 192 -16.95 -9.76 -9.49
C ARG A 192 -17.20 -8.28 -9.29
N LEU A 193 -16.24 -7.45 -9.66
CA LEU A 193 -16.27 -6.02 -9.38
C LEU A 193 -17.53 -5.31 -9.90
N PRO A 194 -18.05 -5.62 -11.12
CA PRO A 194 -19.31 -5.02 -11.60
C PRO A 194 -20.55 -5.35 -10.75
N ARG A 195 -20.47 -6.35 -9.86
CA ARG A 195 -21.56 -6.73 -8.95
C ARG A 195 -21.25 -6.39 -7.50
N LEU A 196 -20.08 -5.80 -7.22
CA LEU A 196 -19.63 -5.51 -5.87
C LEU A 196 -20.59 -4.56 -5.15
N ALA A 197 -21.08 -3.51 -5.82
CA ALA A 197 -22.00 -2.55 -5.21
C ALA A 197 -23.28 -3.23 -4.71
N ALA A 198 -23.89 -4.09 -5.53
CA ALA A 198 -25.07 -4.87 -5.14
C ALA A 198 -24.78 -5.80 -3.97
N ALA A 199 -23.65 -6.53 -4.01
CA ALA A 199 -23.25 -7.42 -2.92
C ALA A 199 -23.03 -6.67 -1.60
N LEU A 200 -22.41 -5.48 -1.64
CA LEU A 200 -22.22 -4.65 -0.44
C LEU A 200 -23.56 -4.25 0.19
N ARG A 201 -24.57 -3.90 -0.62
CA ARG A 201 -25.92 -3.56 -0.10
C ARG A 201 -26.61 -4.73 0.58
N GLU A 202 -26.46 -5.92 0.01
CA GLU A 202 -27.11 -7.14 0.49
C GLU A 202 -26.39 -7.77 1.68
N THR A 203 -25.14 -7.37 1.92
CA THR A 203 -24.38 -7.88 3.07
C THR A 203 -24.90 -7.22 4.33
N ASP A 204 -25.38 -8.04 5.28
CA ASP A 204 -25.68 -7.66 6.67
C ASP A 204 -24.91 -8.52 7.70
N ALA A 205 -24.24 -9.59 7.25
CA ALA A 205 -23.55 -10.54 8.13
C ALA A 205 -22.11 -10.10 8.44
N ALA A 206 -21.69 -10.24 9.70
CA ALA A 206 -20.33 -10.02 10.18
C ALA A 206 -19.75 -8.61 9.92
N ILE A 207 -20.60 -7.60 9.67
CA ILE A 207 -20.15 -6.22 9.44
C ILE A 207 -19.50 -5.63 10.70
N GLU A 208 -19.88 -6.13 11.87
CA GLU A 208 -19.25 -5.79 13.14
C GLU A 208 -17.75 -6.11 13.18
N GLU A 209 -17.30 -7.06 12.35
CA GLU A 209 -15.91 -7.51 12.19
C GLU A 209 -15.17 -6.76 11.07
N TRP A 210 -15.89 -5.97 10.23
CA TRP A 210 -15.27 -5.21 9.15
C TRP A 210 -14.46 -4.04 9.70
N SER A 211 -13.39 -3.68 9.00
CA SER A 211 -12.76 -2.37 9.18
C SER A 211 -13.69 -1.24 8.73
N GLU A 212 -13.39 -0.01 9.13
CA GLU A 212 -14.26 1.14 8.88
C GLU A 212 -14.37 1.43 7.37
N GLU A 213 -13.29 1.27 6.60
CA GLU A 213 -13.24 1.68 5.20
C GLU A 213 -14.22 0.88 4.31
N PRO A 214 -14.25 -0.47 4.31
CA PRO A 214 -15.26 -1.23 3.57
C PRO A 214 -16.69 -0.95 4.06
N ALA A 215 -16.88 -0.70 5.37
CA ALA A 215 -18.18 -0.38 5.94
C ALA A 215 -18.70 0.99 5.44
N VAL A 216 -17.81 1.99 5.35
CA VAL A 216 -18.10 3.31 4.77
C VAL A 216 -18.46 3.18 3.29
N VAL A 217 -17.68 2.44 2.50
CA VAL A 217 -18.00 2.21 1.08
C VAL A 217 -19.37 1.57 0.94
N ARG A 218 -19.66 0.50 1.69
CA ARG A 218 -20.97 -0.16 1.72
C ARG A 218 -22.10 0.84 2.00
N ALA A 219 -21.95 1.65 3.04
CA ALA A 219 -22.96 2.63 3.41
C ALA A 219 -23.15 3.71 2.32
N LEU A 220 -22.12 4.04 1.54
CA LEU A 220 -22.17 5.06 0.50
C LEU A 220 -22.71 4.56 -0.86
N VAL A 221 -22.88 3.25 -1.03
CA VAL A 221 -23.56 2.67 -2.19
C VAL A 221 -25.05 2.98 -2.12
N ALA A 222 -25.60 3.67 -3.13
CA ALA A 222 -27.02 3.97 -3.18
C ALA A 222 -27.86 2.74 -3.61
N PRO A 223 -29.14 2.66 -3.23
CA PRO A 223 -30.00 1.49 -3.51
C PRO A 223 -30.10 1.08 -4.98
N ASP A 224 -29.96 2.04 -5.89
CA ASP A 224 -30.14 1.92 -7.34
C ASP A 224 -28.82 1.91 -8.13
N GLU A 225 -27.67 1.86 -7.45
CA GLU A 225 -26.35 1.86 -8.10
C GLU A 225 -25.81 0.47 -8.33
N ASP A 226 -25.38 0.15 -9.55
CA ASP A 226 -24.76 -1.15 -9.82
C ASP A 226 -23.22 -1.10 -9.76
N GLU A 227 -22.62 0.09 -9.78
CA GLU A 227 -21.19 0.30 -9.76
C GLU A 227 -20.70 0.90 -8.43
N ILE A 228 -19.48 0.54 -8.03
CA ILE A 228 -18.83 1.10 -6.82
C ILE A 228 -18.31 2.54 -7.03
N GLY A 229 -18.14 2.99 -8.28
CA GLY A 229 -17.55 4.29 -8.62
C GLY A 229 -18.23 5.49 -7.92
N PRO A 230 -19.55 5.66 -8.04
CA PRO A 230 -20.28 6.72 -7.33
C PRO A 230 -20.11 6.70 -5.81
N ALA A 231 -20.01 5.51 -5.20
CA ALA A 231 -19.75 5.39 -3.76
C ALA A 231 -18.35 5.90 -3.40
N LEU A 232 -17.33 5.63 -4.22
CA LEU A 232 -15.98 6.19 -4.04
C LEU A 232 -15.96 7.72 -4.19
N GLU A 233 -16.73 8.28 -5.13
CA GLU A 233 -16.87 9.73 -5.29
C GLU A 233 -17.55 10.38 -4.06
N ARG A 234 -18.53 9.71 -3.44
CA ARG A 234 -19.08 10.15 -2.15
C ARG A 234 -18.07 9.99 -1.02
N CYS A 235 -17.28 8.92 -1.05
CA CYS A 235 -16.26 8.62 -0.04
C CYS A 235 -15.17 9.70 0.02
N ASN A 236 -14.87 10.35 -1.10
CA ASN A 236 -14.01 11.54 -1.14
C ASN A 236 -14.49 12.70 -0.23
N ARG A 237 -15.76 12.68 0.18
CA ARG A 237 -16.37 13.64 1.12
C ARG A 237 -16.69 13.02 2.48
N TRP A 238 -16.17 11.82 2.77
CA TRP A 238 -16.29 11.22 4.10
C TRP A 238 -15.48 12.03 5.11
N PRO A 239 -16.00 12.45 6.27
CA PRO A 239 -15.33 13.41 7.15
C PRO A 239 -14.02 12.89 7.78
N ASP A 240 -14.05 11.71 8.39
CA ASP A 240 -12.91 11.14 9.13
C ASP A 240 -13.07 9.61 9.22
N PHE A 241 -11.98 8.85 9.11
CA PHE A 241 -11.98 7.40 9.37
C PHE A 241 -11.41 7.05 10.73
N ASP A 242 -10.87 8.02 11.47
CA ASP A 242 -10.33 7.79 12.82
C ASP A 242 -11.48 7.66 13.85
N GLN A 243 -12.71 7.99 13.45
CA GLN A 243 -13.91 7.87 14.28
C GLN A 243 -14.85 6.79 13.74
N ARG A 244 -15.01 5.71 14.52
CA ARG A 244 -15.97 4.66 14.22
C ARG A 244 -17.41 5.17 14.33
N VAL A 245 -18.20 4.95 13.29
CA VAL A 245 -19.63 5.28 13.26
C VAL A 245 -20.45 4.00 13.42
N ALA A 246 -20.91 3.74 14.65
CA ALA A 246 -21.58 2.49 15.01
C ALA A 246 -22.79 2.15 14.10
N GLU A 247 -23.52 3.15 13.61
CA GLU A 247 -24.67 2.95 12.72
C GLU A 247 -24.31 2.38 11.35
N LEU A 248 -23.04 2.46 10.91
CA LEU A 248 -22.60 1.85 9.65
C LEU A 248 -22.61 0.32 9.69
N GLN A 249 -22.61 -0.25 10.89
CA GLN A 249 -22.59 -1.69 11.12
C GLN A 249 -24.00 -2.32 11.11
N GLY A 250 -25.03 -1.50 10.93
CA GLY A 250 -26.41 -1.95 10.83
C GLY A 250 -26.87 -2.26 9.40
N ALA A 251 -28.19 -2.47 9.29
CA ALA A 251 -28.88 -2.65 8.03
C ALA A 251 -28.54 -1.54 7.02
N HIS A 252 -28.29 -1.93 5.77
CA HIS A 252 -27.77 -1.03 4.73
C HIS A 252 -28.53 0.29 4.62
N GLY A 253 -29.86 0.25 4.57
CA GLY A 253 -30.67 1.47 4.42
C GLY A 253 -30.44 2.49 5.53
N ARG A 254 -30.26 2.04 6.78
CA ARG A 254 -29.97 2.93 7.91
C ARG A 254 -28.54 3.46 7.86
N ALA A 255 -27.58 2.59 7.56
CA ALA A 255 -26.18 2.98 7.37
C ALA A 255 -26.06 4.04 6.25
N HIS A 256 -26.78 3.85 5.14
CA HIS A 256 -26.82 4.76 4.01
C HIS A 256 -27.37 6.14 4.36
N GLU A 257 -28.50 6.21 5.06
CA GLU A 257 -29.06 7.49 5.55
C GLU A 257 -28.08 8.24 6.47
N VAL A 258 -27.38 7.53 7.35
CA VAL A 258 -26.38 8.13 8.24
C VAL A 258 -25.20 8.65 7.43
N ALA A 259 -24.66 7.82 6.54
CA ALA A 259 -23.52 8.16 5.72
C ALA A 259 -23.79 9.38 4.82
N LEU A 260 -24.97 9.47 4.21
CA LEU A 260 -25.36 10.63 3.40
C LEU A 260 -25.48 11.92 4.22
N ARG A 261 -25.93 11.85 5.47
CA ARG A 261 -25.96 13.04 6.35
C ARG A 261 -24.55 13.52 6.69
N LEU A 262 -23.63 12.59 6.96
CA LEU A 262 -22.23 12.92 7.23
C LEU A 262 -21.55 13.55 6.01
N VAL A 263 -21.74 12.96 4.83
CA VAL A 263 -21.23 13.50 3.56
C VAL A 263 -21.87 14.84 3.20
N ALA A 264 -23.16 15.04 3.49
CA ALA A 264 -23.83 16.32 3.23
C ALA A 264 -23.34 17.45 4.16
N GLY A 265 -22.93 17.11 5.37
CA GLY A 265 -22.33 18.04 6.33
C GLY A 265 -20.80 18.15 6.22
N PHE A 266 -20.19 17.55 5.20
CA PHE A 266 -18.75 17.54 5.04
C PHE A 266 -18.21 18.94 4.76
N GLU A 267 -17.30 19.37 5.62
CA GLU A 267 -16.44 20.53 5.42
C GLU A 267 -14.99 20.02 5.41
N PRO A 268 -14.18 20.31 4.37
CA PRO A 268 -12.78 19.92 4.37
C PRO A 268 -12.05 20.57 5.56
N THR A 269 -11.59 19.75 6.50
CA THR A 269 -10.79 20.19 7.65
C THR A 269 -9.38 19.63 7.56
N ARG A 270 -8.48 20.10 8.43
CA ARG A 270 -7.08 19.63 8.53
C ARG A 270 -6.24 19.72 7.25
N GLY A 271 -6.61 20.60 6.31
CA GLY A 271 -5.88 20.76 5.04
C GLY A 271 -6.27 19.75 3.96
N ARG A 272 -7.39 19.05 4.13
CA ARG A 272 -7.95 18.16 3.11
C ARG A 272 -8.39 18.92 1.87
N GLU A 273 -7.99 18.41 0.69
CA GLU A 273 -8.29 18.99 -0.61
C GLU A 273 -8.98 17.94 -1.51
N PRO A 274 -10.32 17.79 -1.44
CA PRO A 274 -11.04 16.74 -2.17
C PRO A 274 -10.84 16.75 -3.69
N HIS A 275 -10.52 17.92 -4.26
CA HIS A 275 -10.25 18.07 -5.69
C HIS A 275 -8.91 17.44 -6.13
N ARG A 276 -8.02 17.09 -5.18
CA ARG A 276 -6.78 16.34 -5.43
C ARG A 276 -6.96 14.84 -5.35
N THR A 277 -8.08 14.36 -4.80
CA THR A 277 -8.38 12.92 -4.78
C THR A 277 -8.50 12.40 -6.20
N MET A 278 -7.82 11.29 -6.46
CA MET A 278 -7.81 10.62 -7.76
C MET A 278 -8.65 9.36 -7.67
N ILE A 279 -9.55 9.16 -8.62
CA ILE A 279 -10.38 7.96 -8.74
C ILE A 279 -10.26 7.46 -10.17
N ARG A 280 -9.92 6.19 -10.35
CA ARG A 280 -9.87 5.52 -11.65
C ARG A 280 -10.70 4.25 -11.59
N ARG A 281 -11.46 3.99 -12.66
CA ARG A 281 -12.31 2.81 -12.78
C ARG A 281 -12.21 2.18 -14.17
N SER A 282 -12.37 0.88 -14.19
CA SER A 282 -12.58 0.00 -15.33
C SER A 282 -13.53 -1.11 -14.87
N GLU A 283 -13.88 -2.03 -15.77
CA GLU A 283 -14.80 -3.14 -15.44
C GLU A 283 -14.28 -4.03 -14.30
N HIS A 284 -12.97 -4.27 -14.24
CA HIS A 284 -12.35 -5.25 -13.33
C HIS A 284 -11.38 -4.62 -12.31
N LEU A 285 -11.24 -3.29 -12.31
CA LEU A 285 -10.42 -2.55 -11.36
C LEU A 285 -11.06 -1.19 -11.05
N ALA A 286 -11.20 -0.86 -9.78
CA ALA A 286 -11.46 0.48 -9.26
C ALA A 286 -10.38 0.83 -8.23
N GLN A 287 -9.81 2.03 -8.34
CA GLN A 287 -8.78 2.50 -7.40
C GLN A 287 -8.99 3.97 -7.04
N MET A 288 -8.62 4.32 -5.81
CA MET A 288 -8.73 5.66 -5.26
C MET A 288 -7.46 6.02 -4.51
N ALA A 289 -6.89 7.21 -4.78
CA ALA A 289 -5.96 7.89 -3.89
C ALA A 289 -6.70 9.08 -3.27
N MET A 290 -7.21 8.90 -2.06
CA MET A 290 -7.95 9.92 -1.32
C MET A 290 -6.95 10.86 -0.65
N HIS A 291 -7.01 12.15 -1.00
CA HIS A 291 -6.19 13.16 -0.35
C HIS A 291 -6.61 13.31 1.12
N THR A 292 -5.68 13.13 2.05
CA THR A 292 -5.90 13.34 3.48
C THR A 292 -5.64 14.80 3.81
N ASP A 293 -4.39 15.24 3.71
CA ASP A 293 -3.95 16.61 3.93
C ASP A 293 -2.57 16.86 3.28
N GLY A 294 -2.06 18.08 3.39
CA GLY A 294 -0.76 18.46 2.82
C GLY A 294 0.45 17.83 3.51
N TYR A 295 0.28 17.25 4.71
CA TYR A 295 1.33 16.59 5.48
C TYR A 295 1.40 15.10 5.14
N PHE A 296 0.31 14.36 5.33
CA PHE A 296 0.25 12.91 5.14
C PHE A 296 -0.13 12.46 3.71
N GLY A 297 -0.48 13.39 2.81
CA GLY A 297 -0.68 13.09 1.39
C GLY A 297 -1.96 12.32 1.07
N TYR A 298 -1.87 11.00 0.88
CA TYR A 298 -2.96 10.18 0.32
C TYR A 298 -3.13 8.81 1.00
N ARG A 299 -4.39 8.37 1.13
CA ARG A 299 -4.78 6.97 1.42
C ARG A 299 -5.14 6.26 0.11
N GLN A 300 -4.74 5.00 -0.05
CA GLN A 300 -4.83 4.30 -1.34
C GLN A 300 -5.69 3.06 -1.23
N TRP A 301 -6.77 3.00 -1.99
CA TRP A 301 -7.69 1.86 -1.98
C TRP A 301 -7.77 1.25 -3.37
N PHE A 302 -7.73 -0.08 -3.41
CA PHE A 302 -7.78 -0.86 -4.64
C PHE A 302 -8.84 -1.93 -4.52
N PHE A 303 -9.74 -1.99 -5.49
CA PHE A 303 -10.76 -3.02 -5.65
C PHE A 303 -10.56 -3.66 -7.01
N PHE A 304 -10.24 -4.95 -7.04
CA PHE A 304 -10.02 -5.68 -8.29
C PHE A 304 -10.56 -7.09 -8.18
N ASP A 305 -11.03 -7.64 -9.29
CA ASP A 305 -11.57 -9.01 -9.30
C ASP A 305 -10.60 -10.05 -9.85
N ASP A 306 -11.05 -11.30 -9.85
CA ASP A 306 -10.32 -12.47 -10.35
C ASP A 306 -9.87 -12.31 -11.81
N VAL A 307 -10.59 -11.53 -12.62
CA VAL A 307 -10.23 -11.29 -14.02
C VAL A 307 -9.04 -10.35 -14.12
N TRP A 308 -9.04 -9.24 -13.37
CA TRP A 308 -7.88 -8.35 -13.32
C TRP A 308 -6.67 -9.03 -12.69
N ALA A 309 -6.88 -9.77 -11.60
CA ALA A 309 -5.81 -10.48 -10.91
C ALA A 309 -5.19 -11.58 -11.80
N ALA A 310 -6.00 -12.32 -12.58
CA ALA A 310 -5.50 -13.31 -13.53
C ALA A 310 -4.74 -12.67 -14.71
N ALA A 311 -5.12 -11.45 -15.12
CA ALA A 311 -4.43 -10.70 -16.17
C ALA A 311 -3.10 -10.10 -15.68
N HIS A 312 -2.99 -9.78 -14.39
CA HIS A 312 -1.84 -9.12 -13.77
C HIS A 312 -1.38 -9.80 -12.47
N PRO A 313 -1.04 -11.11 -12.49
CA PRO A 313 -0.89 -11.91 -11.27
C PRO A 313 0.23 -11.41 -10.36
N ALA A 314 1.36 -10.99 -10.93
CA ALA A 314 2.48 -10.44 -10.17
C ALA A 314 2.11 -9.13 -9.45
N LEU A 315 1.40 -8.22 -10.13
CA LEU A 315 0.94 -6.95 -9.55
C LEU A 315 -0.10 -7.19 -8.46
N ALA A 316 -1.07 -8.07 -8.69
CA ALA A 316 -2.09 -8.42 -7.70
C ALA A 316 -1.47 -9.04 -6.43
N ALA A 317 -0.55 -10.00 -6.60
CA ALA A 317 0.15 -10.62 -5.48
C ALA A 317 1.02 -9.61 -4.71
N SER A 318 1.79 -8.79 -5.44
CA SER A 318 2.68 -7.79 -4.82
C SER A 318 1.89 -6.70 -4.08
N LEU A 319 0.75 -6.27 -4.62
CA LEU A 319 -0.14 -5.32 -3.95
C LEU A 319 -0.75 -5.92 -2.67
N MET A 320 -1.16 -7.19 -2.70
CA MET A 320 -1.66 -7.88 -1.50
C MET A 320 -0.56 -8.00 -0.43
N HIS A 321 0.65 -8.39 -0.81
CA HIS A 321 1.79 -8.41 0.12
C HIS A 321 2.11 -7.03 0.70
N TYR A 322 2.09 -5.99 -0.14
CA TYR A 322 2.32 -4.62 0.28
C TYR A 322 1.32 -4.14 1.35
N GLY A 323 0.06 -4.57 1.24
CA GLY A 323 -0.95 -4.28 2.26
C GLY A 323 -0.65 -4.96 3.59
N VAL A 324 -0.26 -6.24 3.55
CA VAL A 324 -0.08 -7.06 4.76
C VAL A 324 1.21 -6.75 5.51
N HIS A 325 2.28 -6.40 4.82
CA HIS A 325 3.61 -6.34 5.43
C HIS A 325 4.48 -5.18 4.90
N TRP A 326 5.43 -4.73 5.71
CA TRP A 326 6.44 -3.74 5.33
C TRP A 326 7.51 -4.34 4.40
N ASP A 327 8.10 -5.47 4.80
CA ASP A 327 9.13 -6.22 4.05
C ASP A 327 8.51 -7.10 2.94
N PRO A 328 8.80 -6.83 1.66
CA PRO A 328 8.31 -7.64 0.54
C PRO A 328 8.80 -9.08 0.58
N ARG A 329 9.96 -9.32 1.20
CA ARG A 329 10.64 -10.62 1.30
C ARG A 329 10.48 -11.25 2.68
N CYS A 330 9.47 -10.83 3.44
CA CYS A 330 9.16 -11.48 4.70
C CYS A 330 8.93 -12.99 4.48
N PRO A 331 9.68 -13.87 5.19
CA PRO A 331 9.57 -15.31 5.03
C PRO A 331 8.38 -15.92 5.77
N CYS A 332 7.71 -15.12 6.60
CA CYS A 332 6.60 -15.59 7.42
C CYS A 332 5.36 -15.87 6.58
N ASP A 333 4.67 -16.95 6.94
CA ASP A 333 3.29 -17.12 6.54
C ASP A 333 2.42 -16.22 7.42
N HIS A 334 1.82 -15.20 6.85
CA HIS A 334 1.07 -14.20 7.61
C HIS A 334 -0.27 -14.73 8.15
N GLU A 335 -0.59 -16.01 7.95
CA GLU A 335 -1.77 -16.67 8.54
C GLU A 335 -1.74 -16.69 10.09
N THR A 336 -0.57 -16.64 10.72
CA THR A 336 -0.45 -16.84 12.18
C THR A 336 -0.16 -15.58 13.01
N PHE A 337 -0.09 -14.39 12.41
CA PHE A 337 0.24 -13.12 13.10
C PHE A 337 1.56 -13.13 13.93
N ASP A 338 2.45 -14.11 13.71
CA ASP A 338 3.65 -14.31 14.54
C ASP A 338 4.84 -13.41 14.15
N CYS A 339 4.69 -12.54 13.15
CA CYS A 339 5.74 -11.64 12.69
C CYS A 339 5.31 -10.19 12.84
N VAL A 340 6.26 -9.33 13.23
CA VAL A 340 6.08 -7.87 13.24
C VAL A 340 5.84 -7.44 11.79
N PRO A 341 4.62 -7.02 11.42
CA PRO A 341 4.23 -6.70 10.06
C PRO A 341 4.70 -5.37 9.54
#